data_AF-A0A7C4VKI4-F1
#
_entry.id   AF-A0A7C4VKI4-F1
#
_cell.length_a   1.000
_cell.length_b   1.000
_cell.length_c   1.000
_cell.angle_alpha   90.00
_cell.angle_beta   90.00
_cell.angle_gamma   90.00
#
_symmetry.space_group_name_H-M   'P 1'
#
loop_
_entity.id
_entity.type
_entity.pdbx_description
1 polymer ?
#
loop_
_entity_poly.entity_id
_entity_poly.type
_entity_poly.pdbx_seq_one_letter_code
_entity_poly.pdbx_strand_id
1 'polypeptide(L)'
;MRRVLTALTVIALSMALYACAYTRVNGVATASPRDVSFLPAADAPAARDTLDIMVWNLGYGGLGRESDFVADGGTHTFPPSRAAVRANVAAIDALIAREAADVIVFRKSRAAGR
;
A
#
# COMPACT_ATOMS: atom_id res chain seq x y z
N MET A 1 -2.00 -38.06 -31.74
CA MET A 1 -2.93 -36.93 -31.53
C MET A 1 -3.76 -37.05 -30.25
N ARG A 2 -4.58 -38.09 -30.05
CA ARG A 2 -5.42 -38.22 -28.84
C ARG A 2 -4.68 -38.12 -27.50
N ARG A 3 -3.54 -38.82 -27.36
CA ARG A 3 -2.70 -38.76 -26.14
C ARG A 3 -2.10 -37.37 -25.86
N VAL A 4 -1.75 -36.64 -26.92
CA VAL A 4 -1.21 -35.27 -26.83
C VAL A 4 -2.32 -34.31 -26.41
N LEU A 5 -3.51 -34.43 -27.01
CA LEU A 5 -4.69 -33.67 -26.60
C LEU A 5 -5.04 -33.92 -25.13
N THR A 6 -5.05 -35.19 -24.68
CA THR A 6 -5.28 -35.53 -23.27
C THR A 6 -4.24 -34.89 -22.35
N ALA A 7 -2.95 -34.94 -22.71
CA ALA A 7 -1.89 -34.32 -21.91
C ALA A 7 -2.06 -32.79 -21.82
N LEU A 8 -2.37 -32.12 -22.93
CA LEU A 8 -2.63 -30.68 -22.96
C LEU A 8 -3.85 -30.30 -22.11
N THR A 9 -4.94 -31.09 -22.17
CA THR A 9 -6.12 -30.87 -21.33
C THR A 9 -5.78 -31.00 -19.84
N VAL A 10 -4.99 -32.02 -19.46
CA VAL A 10 -4.57 -32.20 -18.05
C VAL A 10 -3.70 -31.04 -17.58
N ILE A 11 -2.77 -30.56 -18.40
CA ILE A 11 -1.93 -29.40 -18.08
C ILE A 11 -2.81 -28.15 -17.90
N ALA A 12 -3.72 -27.88 -18.84
CA ALA A 12 -4.61 -26.73 -18.77
C ALA A 12 -5.51 -26.75 -17.52
N LEU A 13 -6.08 -27.91 -17.19
CA LEU A 13 -6.87 -28.09 -15.97
C LEU A 13 -6.03 -27.90 -14.70
N SER A 14 -4.79 -28.39 -14.70
CA SER A 14 -3.86 -28.22 -13.57
C SER A 14 -3.50 -26.75 -13.36
N MET A 15 -3.25 -26.01 -14.46
CA MET A 15 -3.01 -24.57 -14.40
C MET A 15 -4.23 -23.79 -13.91
N ALA A 16 -5.44 -24.15 -14.36
CA ALA A 16 -6.67 -23.53 -13.90
C ALA A 16 -6.92 -23.80 -12.40
N LEU A 17 -6.69 -25.03 -11.96
CA LEU A 17 -6.79 -25.40 -10.54
C LEU A 17 -5.78 -24.65 -9.70
N TYR A 18 -4.53 -24.55 -10.16
CA TYR A 18 -3.49 -23.78 -9.50
C TYR A 18 -3.87 -22.30 -9.40
N ALA A 19 -4.36 -21.69 -10.48
CA ALA A 19 -4.80 -20.29 -10.46
C ALA A 19 -5.94 -20.04 -9.46
N CYS A 20 -6.94 -20.94 -9.40
CA CYS A 20 -8.02 -20.88 -8.41
C CYS A 20 -7.50 -21.05 -6.96
N ALA A 21 -6.58 -21.98 -6.73
CA ALA A 21 -5.97 -22.16 -5.42
C ALA A 21 -5.14 -20.94 -5.01
N TYR A 22 -4.35 -20.40 -5.95
CA TYR A 22 -3.54 -19.21 -5.76
C TYR A 22 -4.40 -18.01 -5.37
N THR A 23 -5.50 -17.72 -6.08
CA THR A 23 -6.38 -16.59 -5.75
C THR A 23 -7.13 -16.77 -4.44
N ARG A 24 -7.49 -18.00 -4.06
CA ARG A 24 -8.09 -18.32 -2.76
C ARG A 24 -7.11 -18.10 -1.60
N VAL A 25 -5.86 -18.55 -1.74
CA VAL A 25 -4.83 -18.44 -0.69
C VAL A 25 -4.28 -17.02 -0.59
N ASN A 26 -4.11 -16.34 -1.73
CA ASN A 26 -3.55 -14.98 -1.80
C ASN A 26 -4.61 -13.89 -1.90
N GLY A 27 -5.89 -14.24 -1.76
CA GLY A 27 -6.96 -13.27 -1.64
C GLY A 27 -6.70 -12.40 -0.41
N VAL A 28 -6.25 -11.17 -0.63
CA VAL A 28 -5.96 -10.24 0.46
C VAL A 28 -7.28 -9.91 1.13
N ALA A 29 -7.43 -10.29 2.40
CA ALA A 29 -8.52 -9.80 3.22
C ALA A 29 -8.44 -8.27 3.25
N THR A 30 -9.34 -7.60 2.57
CA THR A 30 -9.50 -6.15 2.68
C THR A 30 -10.15 -5.86 4.01
N ALA A 31 -9.56 -4.97 4.80
CA ALA A 31 -10.18 -4.49 6.02
C ALA A 31 -11.62 -4.05 5.72
N SER A 32 -12.58 -4.63 6.45
CA SER A 32 -14.00 -4.39 6.30
C SER A 32 -14.46 -3.46 7.41
N PRO A 33 -15.47 -2.61 7.19
CA PRO A 33 -16.12 -1.86 8.26
C PRO A 33 -16.64 -2.78 9.39
N ARG A 34 -16.88 -4.06 9.10
CA ARG A 34 -17.28 -5.08 10.09
C ARG A 34 -16.17 -5.47 11.07
N ASP A 35 -14.93 -5.16 10.74
CA ASP A 35 -13.77 -5.46 11.61
C ASP A 35 -13.62 -4.41 12.72
N VAL A 36 -14.41 -3.32 12.67
CA VAL A 36 -14.41 -2.27 13.69
C VAL A 36 -15.54 -2.54 14.70
N SER A 37 -15.16 -2.86 15.93
CA SER A 37 -16.09 -2.88 17.06
C SER A 37 -16.07 -1.52 17.76
N PHE A 38 -17.25 -0.89 17.84
CA PHE A 38 -17.41 0.30 18.66
C PHE A 38 -17.68 -0.16 20.09
N LEU A 39 -16.73 0.12 20.99
CA LEU A 39 -17.02 0.08 22.41
C LEU A 39 -17.87 1.32 22.71
N PRO A 40 -18.99 1.19 23.46
CA PRO A 40 -19.74 2.36 23.91
C PRO A 40 -18.76 3.31 24.58
N ALA A 41 -18.71 4.56 24.10
CA ALA A 41 -17.96 5.59 24.79
C ALA A 41 -18.53 5.69 26.22
N ALA A 42 -17.66 5.70 27.23
CA ALA A 42 -18.10 6.16 28.55
C ALA A 42 -18.69 7.56 28.38
N ASP A 43 -19.71 7.93 29.17
CA ASP A 43 -20.26 9.28 29.22
C ASP A 43 -19.19 10.25 29.71
N ALA A 44 -18.31 10.65 28.80
CA ALA A 44 -17.25 11.60 29.02
C ALA A 44 -17.67 12.93 28.41
N PRO A 45 -17.43 14.06 29.10
CA PRO A 45 -17.64 15.37 28.50
C PRO A 45 -16.79 15.48 27.23
N ALA A 46 -17.31 16.17 26.22
CA ALA A 46 -16.55 16.46 25.01
C ALA A 46 -15.24 17.18 25.39
N ALA A 47 -14.12 16.73 24.81
CA ALA A 47 -12.85 17.43 24.96
C ALA A 47 -13.00 18.88 24.49
N ARG A 48 -12.41 19.82 25.24
CA ARG A 48 -12.49 21.24 24.94
C ARG A 48 -11.41 21.69 23.95
N ASP A 49 -10.35 20.91 23.83
CA ASP A 49 -9.23 21.16 22.94
C ASP A 49 -9.46 20.53 21.58
N THR A 50 -8.83 21.11 20.55
CA THR A 50 -8.81 20.53 19.20
C THR A 50 -7.62 19.59 19.07
N LEU A 51 -7.78 18.54 18.27
CA LEU A 51 -6.72 17.59 17.94
C LEU A 51 -6.50 17.60 16.42
N ASP A 52 -5.31 18.01 16.00
CA ASP A 52 -4.92 18.04 14.59
C ASP A 52 -4.21 16.73 14.20
N ILE A 53 -4.85 15.97 13.31
CA ILE A 53 -4.35 14.66 12.87
C ILE A 53 -3.98 14.71 11.38
N MET A 54 -2.71 14.46 11.08
CA MET A 54 -2.24 14.25 9.71
C MET A 54 -2.18 12.76 9.38
N VAL A 55 -2.87 12.34 8.33
CA VAL A 55 -2.77 10.98 7.77
C VAL A 55 -2.17 11.05 6.37
N TRP A 56 -0.93 10.58 6.21
CA TRP A 56 -0.19 10.73 4.96
C TRP A 56 0.40 9.42 4.44
N ASN A 57 0.23 9.16 3.14
CA ASN A 57 0.89 8.07 2.44
C ASN A 57 2.17 8.57 1.77
N LEU A 58 3.33 8.08 2.24
CA LEU A 58 4.64 8.56 1.82
C LEU A 58 5.13 7.95 0.49
N GLY A 59 4.39 6.97 -0.07
CA GLY A 59 4.74 6.34 -1.33
C GLY A 59 6.13 5.67 -1.34
N TYR A 60 6.62 5.21 -0.18
CA TYR A 60 7.98 4.68 0.02
C TYR A 60 9.12 5.64 -0.42
N GLY A 61 8.84 6.94 -0.58
CA GLY A 61 9.76 7.92 -1.16
C GLY A 61 9.97 7.76 -2.68
N GLY A 62 9.29 6.81 -3.31
CA GLY A 62 9.42 6.49 -4.73
C GLY A 62 8.42 7.20 -5.63
N LEU A 63 7.36 7.81 -5.08
CA LEU A 63 6.26 8.45 -5.82
C LEU A 63 6.44 9.98 -5.93
N GLY A 64 7.66 10.45 -6.21
CA GLY A 64 7.91 11.89 -6.41
C GLY A 64 7.36 12.40 -7.73
N ARG A 65 7.41 13.73 -7.96
CA ARG A 65 6.90 14.38 -9.17
C ARG A 65 7.46 13.80 -10.49
N GLU A 66 8.69 13.31 -10.46
CA GLU A 66 9.38 12.74 -11.64
C GLU A 66 9.00 11.28 -11.92
N SER A 67 8.20 10.67 -11.04
CA SER A 67 7.87 9.26 -11.16
C SER A 67 6.75 9.03 -12.17
N ASP A 68 6.92 8.00 -12.99
CA ASP A 68 6.06 7.69 -14.14
C ASP A 68 5.61 6.23 -14.07
N PHE A 69 4.84 5.89 -13.03
CA PHE A 69 4.46 4.50 -12.78
C PHE A 69 3.40 4.00 -13.77
N VAL A 70 3.56 2.77 -14.25
CA VAL A 70 2.53 2.09 -15.07
C VAL A 70 1.16 2.07 -14.39
N ALA A 71 1.13 1.95 -13.04
CA ALA A 71 -0.09 1.98 -12.26
C ALA A 71 -0.85 3.32 -12.34
N ASP A 72 -0.15 4.41 -12.67
CA ASP A 72 -0.67 5.76 -12.80
C ASP A 72 -0.81 6.19 -14.28
N GLY A 73 -0.68 5.25 -15.22
CA GLY A 73 -0.74 5.51 -16.68
C GLY A 73 0.61 5.82 -17.33
N GLY A 74 1.70 5.67 -16.60
CA GLY A 74 3.06 5.87 -17.07
C GLY A 74 3.69 4.68 -17.80
N THR A 75 5.00 4.78 -18.02
CA THR A 75 5.78 3.79 -18.77
C THR A 75 6.80 3.03 -17.94
N HIS A 76 7.05 3.45 -16.69
CA HIS A 76 8.08 2.88 -15.84
C HIS A 76 7.50 2.07 -14.66
N THR A 77 8.20 1.02 -14.23
CA THR A 77 7.80 0.22 -13.04
C THR A 77 8.56 0.64 -11.79
N PHE A 78 9.65 1.40 -11.94
CA PHE A 78 10.55 1.78 -10.85
C PHE A 78 10.67 3.31 -10.75
N PRO A 79 11.02 3.85 -9.57
CA PRO A 79 11.38 5.25 -9.44
C PRO A 79 12.53 5.62 -10.41
N PRO A 80 12.61 6.87 -10.88
CA PRO A 80 13.58 7.28 -11.90
C PRO A 80 15.04 6.98 -11.56
N SER A 81 15.42 7.13 -10.28
CA SER A 81 16.76 6.79 -9.80
C SER A 81 16.82 6.72 -8.27
N ARG A 82 17.91 6.15 -7.74
CA ARG A 82 18.22 6.23 -6.29
C ARG A 82 18.38 7.66 -5.80
N ALA A 83 18.91 8.56 -6.64
CA ALA A 83 19.07 9.97 -6.29
C ALA A 83 17.72 10.66 -6.14
N ALA A 84 16.78 10.40 -7.04
CA ALA A 84 15.41 10.91 -6.95
C ALA A 84 14.71 10.43 -5.68
N VAL A 85 14.84 9.15 -5.33
CA VAL A 85 14.28 8.61 -4.08
C VAL A 85 14.87 9.30 -2.85
N ARG A 86 16.19 9.52 -2.79
CA ARG A 86 16.82 10.24 -1.67
C ARG A 86 16.36 11.69 -1.55
N ALA A 87 16.22 12.39 -2.69
CA ALA A 87 15.71 13.75 -2.70
C ALA A 87 14.27 13.81 -2.19
N ASN A 88 13.40 12.88 -2.61
CA ASN A 88 12.03 12.79 -2.11
C ASN A 88 11.98 12.52 -0.61
N VAL A 89 12.81 11.59 -0.11
CA VAL A 89 12.87 11.29 1.33
C VAL A 89 13.33 12.51 2.14
N ALA A 90 14.35 13.23 1.67
CA ALA A 90 14.79 14.46 2.34
C ALA A 90 13.71 15.56 2.35
N ALA A 91 12.93 15.68 1.26
CA ALA A 91 11.83 16.64 1.19
C ALA A 91 10.65 16.27 2.11
N ILE A 92 10.35 14.96 2.22
CA ILE A 92 9.36 14.43 3.17
C ILE A 92 9.78 14.74 4.60
N ASP A 93 11.05 14.48 4.95
CA ASP A 93 11.60 14.75 6.28
C ASP A 93 11.50 16.24 6.63
N ALA A 94 11.89 17.12 5.69
CA ALA A 94 11.75 18.56 5.86
C ALA A 94 10.28 19.01 5.98
N LEU A 95 9.32 18.28 5.41
CA LEU A 95 7.89 18.55 5.55
C LEU A 95 7.37 18.15 6.92
N ILE A 96 7.73 16.96 7.38
CA ILE A 96 7.36 16.48 8.71
C ILE A 96 7.92 17.41 9.79
N ALA A 97 9.16 17.89 9.64
CA ALA A 97 9.80 18.79 10.59
C ALA A 97 9.11 20.17 10.73
N ARG A 98 8.31 20.59 9.75
CA ARG A 98 7.55 21.86 9.79
C ARG A 98 6.06 21.68 10.09
N GLU A 99 5.57 20.44 10.11
CA GLU A 99 4.17 20.15 10.36
C GLU A 99 3.85 20.34 11.84
N ALA A 100 2.68 20.92 12.14
CA ALA A 100 2.25 21.22 13.51
C ALA A 100 1.14 20.30 14.02
N ALA A 101 0.86 19.19 13.31
CA ALA A 101 -0.12 18.21 13.72
C ALA A 101 0.28 17.52 15.04
N ASP A 102 -0.69 17.33 15.93
CA ASP A 102 -0.51 16.63 17.21
C ASP A 102 -0.22 15.14 17.00
N VAL A 103 -0.83 14.55 15.97
CA VAL A 103 -0.66 13.13 15.61
C VAL A 103 -0.40 12.99 14.12
N ILE A 104 0.67 12.28 13.77
CA ILE A 104 1.01 11.98 12.39
C ILE A 104 1.00 10.46 12.16
N VAL A 105 0.18 10.02 11.21
CA VAL A 105 0.05 8.61 10.82
C VAL A 105 0.57 8.41 9.41
N PHE A 106 1.63 7.61 9.26
CA PHE A 106 2.21 7.29 7.96
C PHE A 106 1.70 5.97 7.40
N ARG A 107 1.42 5.96 6.09
CA ARG A 107 1.29 4.74 5.27
C ARG A 107 2.43 4.64 4.28
N LYS A 108 2.81 3.42 3.93
CA LYS A 108 3.92 3.12 2.99
C LYS A 108 5.21 3.86 3.37
N SER A 109 5.50 3.92 4.66
CA SER A 109 6.82 4.31 5.14
C SER A 109 7.76 3.12 4.99
N ARG A 110 9.02 3.38 4.64
CA ARG A 110 10.10 2.39 4.72
C ARG A 110 11.16 3.00 5.60
N ALA A 111 11.53 2.32 6.69
CA ALA A 111 12.69 2.74 7.48
C ALA A 111 13.92 2.77 6.56
N ALA A 112 14.67 3.87 6.58
CA ALA A 112 15.99 3.89 5.97
C ALA A 112 16.81 2.81 6.67
N GLY A 113 17.26 1.80 5.93
CA GLY A 113 18.17 0.79 6.47
C GLY A 113 19.41 1.48 7.01
N ARG A 114 19.79 1.13 8.24
CA ARG A 114 21.12 1.45 8.77
C ARG A 114 22.20 0.77 7.93
#